data_AF-A0A1R3JCR4-F1
#
_entry.id   AF-A0A1R3JCR4-F1
#
_cell.length_a   1.000
_cell.length_b   1.000
_cell.length_c   1.000
_cell.angle_alpha   90.00
_cell.angle_beta   90.00
_cell.angle_gamma   90.00
#
_symmetry.space_group_name_H-M   'P 1'
#
loop_
_entity.id
_entity.type
_entity.pdbx_description
1 polymer ?
#
loop_
_entity_poly.entity_id
_entity_poly.type
_entity_poly.pdbx_seq_one_letter_code
_entity_poly.pdbx_strand_id
1 'polypeptide(L)'
;MSNYNYKAIMDDPEIPSQFKTDGLIWRIKTSNEDNEELKSTISKYAKEGRLNKSALKEAFYVLNITNPDYAASRAMREATGTAYGSIYINSTDDKEFRKVIKYASTAPRT
;
A
#
# COMPACT_ATOMS: atom_id res chain seq x y z
N MET A 1 2.35 9.19 -15.63
CA MET A 1 1.93 7.99 -16.38
C MET A 1 3.08 7.00 -16.38
N SER A 2 3.11 6.05 -15.45
CA SER A 2 4.13 4.99 -15.45
C SER A 2 3.67 3.88 -16.38
N ASN A 3 4.38 3.73 -17.51
CA ASN A 3 4.10 2.75 -18.55
C ASN A 3 4.83 1.46 -18.17
N TYR A 4 4.17 0.54 -17.46
CA TYR A 4 4.73 -0.80 -17.28
C TYR A 4 4.66 -1.55 -18.60
N ASN A 5 5.82 -1.97 -19.09
CA ASN A 5 5.97 -2.64 -20.37
C ASN A 5 5.43 -4.07 -20.24
N TYR A 6 4.17 -4.29 -20.61
CA TYR A 6 3.44 -5.56 -20.53
C TYR A 6 4.23 -6.77 -21.04
N LYS A 7 5.14 -6.52 -21.99
CA LYS A 7 6.06 -7.51 -22.53
C LYS A 7 6.98 -8.13 -21.46
N ALA A 8 7.47 -7.32 -20.53
CA ALA A 8 8.35 -7.78 -19.44
C ALA A 8 7.63 -8.69 -18.42
N ILE A 9 6.33 -8.49 -18.19
CA ILE A 9 5.53 -9.33 -17.28
C ILE A 9 5.14 -10.64 -17.97
N MET A 10 4.86 -10.59 -19.29
CA MET A 10 4.59 -11.78 -20.11
C MET A 10 5.84 -12.65 -20.30
N ASP A 11 7.03 -12.05 -20.32
CA ASP A 11 8.31 -12.73 -20.49
C ASP A 11 8.95 -13.17 -19.17
N ASP A 12 8.34 -12.88 -18.01
CA ASP A 12 8.84 -13.31 -16.71
C ASP A 12 8.74 -14.86 -16.59
N PRO A 13 9.89 -15.57 -16.46
CA PRO A 13 9.93 -17.02 -16.37
C PRO A 13 9.42 -17.56 -15.02
N GLU A 14 9.32 -16.71 -13.99
CA GLU A 14 8.82 -17.11 -12.66
C GLU A 14 7.28 -17.16 -12.61
N ILE A 15 6.58 -16.58 -13.58
CA ILE A 15 5.11 -16.64 -13.68
C ILE A 15 4.71 -17.80 -14.60
N PRO A 16 4.14 -18.89 -14.07
CA PRO A 16 3.77 -20.04 -14.89
C PRO A 16 2.71 -19.68 -15.93
N SER A 17 2.84 -20.19 -17.15
CA SER A 17 1.96 -19.90 -18.31
C SER A 17 0.46 -19.99 -17.98
N GLN A 18 0.06 -20.94 -17.13
CA GLN A 18 -1.34 -21.13 -16.68
C GLN A 18 -1.93 -19.94 -15.91
N PHE A 19 -1.09 -19.04 -15.40
CA PHE A 19 -1.50 -17.83 -14.68
C PHE A 19 -1.58 -16.60 -15.60
N LYS A 20 -1.06 -16.65 -16.83
CA LYS A 20 -1.09 -15.53 -17.81
C LYS A 20 -2.45 -15.40 -18.52
N THR A 21 -3.54 -15.42 -17.75
CA THR A 21 -4.90 -15.20 -18.26
C THR A 21 -5.28 -13.72 -18.18
N ASP A 22 -6.12 -13.24 -19.09
CA ASP A 22 -6.56 -11.83 -19.15
C ASP A 22 -7.13 -11.33 -17.81
N GLY A 23 -7.81 -12.21 -17.05
CA GLY A 23 -8.33 -11.91 -15.72
C GLY A 23 -7.25 -11.71 -14.66
N LEU A 24 -6.14 -12.46 -14.72
CA LEU A 24 -5.03 -12.26 -13.78
C LEU A 24 -4.22 -11.01 -14.11
N ILE A 25 -4.00 -10.75 -15.40
CA ILE A 25 -3.30 -9.53 -15.87
C ILE A 25 -4.10 -8.29 -15.47
N TRP A 26 -5.41 -8.29 -15.66
CA TRP A 26 -6.28 -7.21 -15.21
C TRP A 26 -6.18 -7.03 -13.70
N ARG A 27 -6.30 -8.11 -12.91
CA ARG A 27 -6.22 -8.05 -11.45
C ARG A 27 -4.87 -7.57 -10.91
N ILE A 28 -3.76 -7.95 -11.54
CA ILE A 28 -2.41 -7.47 -11.20
C ILE A 28 -2.27 -5.99 -11.55
N LYS A 29 -2.76 -5.58 -12.73
CA LYS A 29 -2.72 -4.18 -13.17
C LYS A 29 -3.53 -3.28 -12.22
N THR A 30 -4.77 -3.66 -11.91
CA THR A 30 -5.62 -2.91 -10.96
C THR A 30 -4.98 -2.86 -9.58
N SER A 31 -4.45 -3.99 -9.09
CA SER A 31 -3.76 -4.02 -7.79
C SER A 31 -2.52 -3.11 -7.74
N ASN A 32 -1.79 -2.97 -8.84
CA ASN A 32 -0.62 -2.09 -8.93
C ASN A 32 -1.00 -0.62 -9.08
N GLU A 33 -2.02 -0.30 -9.88
CA GLU A 33 -2.55 1.05 -10.02
C GLU A 33 -3.13 1.55 -8.67
N ASP A 34 -3.90 0.70 -7.98
CA ASP A 34 -4.43 0.98 -6.66
C ASP A 34 -3.31 1.19 -5.63
N ASN A 35 -2.24 0.39 -5.69
CA ASN A 35 -1.09 0.54 -4.78
C ASN A 35 -0.33 1.84 -5.01
N GLU A 36 -0.19 2.31 -6.25
CA GLU A 36 0.46 3.59 -6.56
C GLU A 36 -0.39 4.79 -6.13
N GLU A 37 -1.72 4.72 -6.28
CA GLU A 37 -2.64 5.74 -5.76
C GLU A 37 -2.61 5.80 -4.23
N LEU A 38 -2.65 4.63 -3.57
CA LEU A 38 -2.50 4.53 -2.12
C LEU A 38 -1.15 5.10 -1.65
N LYS A 39 -0.06 4.73 -2.35
CA LYS A 39 1.29 5.22 -2.05
C LYS A 39 1.38 6.74 -2.19
N SER A 40 0.86 7.28 -3.29
CA SER A 40 0.81 8.72 -3.54
C SER A 40 -0.02 9.45 -2.49
N THR A 41 -1.20 8.92 -2.14
CA THR A 41 -2.10 9.57 -1.18
C THR A 41 -1.51 9.56 0.23
N ILE A 42 -1.03 8.41 0.70
CA ILE A 42 -0.49 8.27 2.05
C ILE A 42 0.81 9.07 2.21
N SER A 43 1.68 9.12 1.19
CA SER A 43 2.93 9.89 1.25
C SER A 43 2.73 11.40 1.38
N LYS A 44 1.60 11.96 0.92
CA LYS A 44 1.28 13.40 1.09
C LYS A 44 1.12 13.81 2.55
N TYR A 45 0.79 12.86 3.43
CA TYR A 45 0.63 13.10 4.87
C TYR A 45 1.93 12.88 5.64
N ALA A 46 3.00 12.40 4.99
CA ALA A 46 4.30 12.25 5.63
C ALA A 46 4.93 13.63 5.88
N LYS A 47 5.38 13.87 7.12
CA LYS A 47 6.15 15.06 7.47
C LYS A 47 7.60 14.67 7.66
N GLU A 48 8.51 15.27 6.89
CA GLU A 48 9.95 14.97 6.94
C GLU A 48 10.26 13.47 6.72
N GLY A 49 9.50 12.82 5.84
CA GLY A 49 9.64 11.38 5.58
C GLY A 49 9.12 10.48 6.71
N ARG A 50 8.36 11.02 7.65
CA ARG A 50 7.79 10.28 8.78
C ARG A 50 6.26 10.33 8.76
N LEU A 51 5.64 9.17 8.93
CA LEU A 51 4.20 9.00 9.07
C LEU A 51 3.88 8.59 10.51
N ASN A 52 3.31 9.49 11.29
CA ASN A 52 2.79 9.15 12.62
C ASN A 52 1.34 8.65 12.53
N LYS A 53 0.78 8.18 13.65
CA LYS A 53 -0.59 7.64 13.69
C LYS A 53 -1.63 8.65 13.18
N SER A 54 -1.51 9.92 13.56
CA SER A 54 -2.47 10.96 13.19
C SER A 54 -2.46 11.23 11.68
N ALA A 55 -1.28 11.37 11.09
CA ALA A 55 -1.12 11.53 9.65
C ALA A 55 -1.68 10.33 8.88
N LEU A 56 -1.43 9.12 9.38
CA LEU A 56 -1.94 7.90 8.76
C LEU A 56 -3.46 7.78 8.87
N LYS A 57 -4.04 8.20 10.00
CA LYS A 57 -5.49 8.27 10.20
C LYS A 57 -6.13 9.23 9.20
N GLU A 58 -5.55 10.42 8.99
CA GLU A 58 -6.06 11.39 8.02
C GLU A 58 -5.98 10.84 6.58
N ALA A 59 -4.86 10.22 6.22
CA ALA A 59 -4.73 9.54 4.93
C ALA A 59 -5.80 8.46 4.74
N PHE A 60 -6.03 7.63 5.75
CA PHE A 60 -7.02 6.55 5.71
C PHE A 60 -8.46 7.06 5.68
N TYR A 61 -8.73 8.21 6.30
CA TYR A 61 -10.01 8.89 6.18
C TYR A 61 -10.27 9.35 4.74
N VAL A 62 -9.28 9.97 4.08
CA VAL A 62 -9.40 10.38 2.67
C VAL A 62 -9.54 9.19 1.71
N LEU A 63 -8.94 8.05 2.06
CA LEU A 63 -9.09 6.79 1.31
C LEU A 63 -10.39 6.03 1.61
N ASN A 64 -11.30 6.64 2.38
CA ASN A 64 -12.56 6.05 2.82
C ASN A 64 -12.41 4.71 3.52
N ILE A 65 -11.31 4.49 4.24
CA ILE A 65 -11.10 3.25 5.00
C ILE A 65 -12.00 3.25 6.24
N THR A 66 -12.72 2.16 6.45
CA THR A 66 -13.61 1.98 7.59
C THR A 66 -12.80 2.02 8.90
N ASN A 67 -13.27 2.80 9.86
CA ASN A 67 -12.64 2.98 11.17
C ASN A 67 -11.13 3.37 11.05
N PRO A 68 -10.84 4.58 10.52
CA PRO A 68 -9.49 4.97 10.14
C PRO A 68 -8.52 5.04 11.34
N ASP A 69 -9.01 5.27 12.56
CA ASP A 69 -8.16 5.26 13.76
C ASP A 69 -7.65 3.85 14.09
N TYR A 70 -8.56 2.85 14.07
CA TYR A 70 -8.20 1.45 14.26
C TYR A 70 -7.29 0.95 13.14
N ALA A 71 -7.63 1.28 11.90
CA ALA A 71 -6.84 0.93 10.72
C ALA A 71 -5.41 1.50 10.82
N ALA A 72 -5.25 2.77 11.20
CA ALA A 72 -3.94 3.39 11.36
C ALA A 72 -3.10 2.69 12.45
N SER A 73 -3.71 2.39 13.60
CA SER A 73 -3.05 1.63 14.66
C SER A 73 -2.60 0.24 14.21
N ARG A 74 -3.42 -0.48 13.44
CA ARG A 74 -3.08 -1.82 12.92
C ARG A 74 -1.96 -1.75 11.88
N ALA A 75 -2.07 -0.84 10.92
CA ALA A 75 -1.06 -0.64 9.89
C ALA A 75 0.31 -0.30 10.48
N MET A 76 0.36 0.59 11.48
CA MET A 76 1.62 0.90 12.19
C MET A 76 2.21 -0.31 12.88
N ARG A 77 1.40 -1.08 13.62
CA ARG A 77 1.85 -2.27 14.34
C ARG A 77 2.42 -3.33 13.39
N GLU A 78 1.78 -3.53 12.24
CA GLU A 78 2.24 -4.47 11.21
C GLU A 78 3.50 -3.99 10.49
N ALA A 79 3.60 -2.68 10.22
CA ALA A 79 4.75 -2.07 9.58
C ALA A 79 6.02 -2.23 10.42
N THR A 80 5.94 -1.85 11.71
CA THR A 80 7.09 -1.72 12.60
C THR A 80 7.42 -3.02 13.33
N GLY A 81 6.49 -3.98 13.36
CA GLY A 81 6.66 -5.26 14.07
C GLY A 81 6.75 -5.12 15.59
N THR A 82 6.43 -3.95 16.14
CA THR A 82 6.51 -3.68 17.59
C THR A 82 5.13 -3.85 18.22
N ALA A 83 5.08 -4.45 19.41
CA ALA A 83 3.81 -4.69 20.13
C ALA A 83 3.05 -3.39 20.45
N TYR A 84 3.77 -2.28 20.61
CA TYR A 84 3.24 -0.96 20.94
C TYR A 84 3.05 -0.04 19.73
N GLY A 85 3.42 -0.49 18.52
CA GLY A 85 3.62 0.40 17.36
C GLY A 85 4.88 1.28 17.53
N SER A 86 5.41 1.81 16.44
CA SER A 86 6.44 2.87 16.50
C SER A 86 5.77 4.24 16.66
N ILE A 87 6.50 5.26 17.10
CA ILE A 87 6.04 6.66 17.11
C ILE A 87 5.77 7.13 15.68
N TYR A 88 6.52 6.60 14.71
CA TYR A 88 6.38 6.89 13.30
C TYR A 88 6.79 5.70 12.42
N ILE A 89 6.27 5.69 11.21
CA ILE A 89 6.70 4.86 10.08
C ILE A 89 7.63 5.70 9.23
N ASN A 90 8.76 5.14 8.81
CA ASN A 90 9.63 5.80 7.85
C ASN A 90 9.04 5.64 6.44
N SER A 91 8.54 6.73 5.85
CA SER A 91 7.97 6.71 4.50
C SER A 91 9.03 6.64 3.39
N THR A 92 10.31 6.83 3.73
CA THR A 92 11.44 6.61 2.81
C THR A 92 12.02 5.20 2.92
N ASP A 93 11.71 4.47 4.01
CA ASP A 93 11.97 3.03 4.09
C ASP A 93 10.87 2.26 3.37
N ASP A 94 11.22 1.77 2.19
CA ASP A 94 10.30 1.05 1.31
C ASP A 94 9.76 -0.24 1.97
N LYS A 95 10.42 -0.80 3.00
CA LYS A 95 9.92 -2.00 3.72
C LYS A 95 8.74 -1.69 4.63
N GLU A 96 8.88 -0.71 5.53
CA GLU A 96 7.81 -0.34 6.45
C GLU A 96 6.64 0.26 5.66
N PHE A 97 6.94 1.14 4.71
CA PHE A 97 5.92 1.82 3.93
C PHE A 97 5.12 0.86 3.05
N ARG A 98 5.75 -0.12 2.38
CA ARG A 98 5.03 -1.15 1.60
C ARG A 98 4.04 -1.95 2.45
N LYS A 99 4.34 -2.22 3.72
CA LYS A 99 3.41 -2.92 4.62
C LYS A 99 2.17 -2.07 4.92
N VAL A 100 2.33 -0.76 5.06
CA VAL A 100 1.21 0.18 5.19
C VAL A 100 0.34 0.15 3.94
N ILE A 101 0.94 0.22 2.76
CA ILE A 101 0.20 0.18 1.49
C ILE A 101 -0.55 -1.15 1.35
N LYS A 102 0.11 -2.27 1.67
CA LYS A 102 -0.52 -3.59 1.66
C LYS A 102 -1.69 -3.71 2.63
N TYR A 103 -1.59 -3.11 3.82
CA TYR A 103 -2.70 -3.07 4.75
C TYR A 103 -3.85 -2.23 4.17
N ALA A 104 -3.55 -1.02 3.69
CA ALA A 104 -4.55 -0.10 3.15
C ALA A 104 -5.28 -0.67 1.92
N SER A 105 -4.62 -1.47 1.08
CA SER A 105 -5.23 -2.08 -0.09
C SER A 105 -6.24 -3.18 0.25
N THR A 106 -6.10 -3.81 1.42
CA THR A 106 -6.99 -4.88 1.90
C THR A 106 -8.00 -4.41 2.96
N ALA A 107 -7.89 -3.16 3.41
CA ALA A 107 -8.78 -2.59 4.41
C ALA A 107 -10.19 -2.36 3.82
N PRO A 108 -11.26 -2.65 4.59
CA PRO A 108 -12.62 -2.37 4.17
C PRO A 108 -12.82 -0.86 3.95
N ARG A 109 -13.61 -0.49 2.93
CA ARG A 109 -13.92 0.89 2.57
C ARG A 109 -15.41 1.19 2.76
N THR A 110 -15.72 2.43 3.13
CA THR A 110 -17.09 2.98 3.30
C THR A 110 -17.51 3.88 2.16
#